data_AF-A0A1Z4N4H3-F1
#
_entry.id   AF-A0A1Z4N4H3-F1
#
_cell.length_a   1.000
_cell.length_b   1.000
_cell.length_c   1.000
_cell.angle_alpha   90.00
_cell.angle_beta   90.00
_cell.angle_gamma   90.00
#
_symmetry.space_group_name_H-M   'P 1'
#
loop_
_entity.id
_entity.type
_entity.pdbx_description
1 polymer ?
#
loop_
_entity_poly.entity_id
_entity_poly.type
_entity_poly.pdbx_seq_one_letter_code
_entity_poly.pdbx_strand_id
1 'polypeptide(L)'
;MLDEISLAFATTIHKSQGSEYPVVILPLYMQHYMMLSRNLFYTGLTRAKKLAIVIGSKKAISLAVRSSEDKQRYTRLQQRLQN
;
A
#
# COMPACT_ATOMS: atom_id res chain seq x y z
N MET A 1 12.05 -9.56 -24.70
CA MET A 1 12.44 -8.21 -24.23
C MET A 1 11.24 -7.26 -24.23
N LEU A 2 10.41 -7.25 -25.28
CA LEU A 2 9.10 -6.56 -25.26
C LEU A 2 8.06 -7.30 -24.39
N ASP A 3 8.18 -8.61 -24.25
CA ASP A 3 7.24 -9.45 -23.48
C ASP A 3 7.28 -9.23 -21.96
N GLU A 4 8.28 -8.51 -21.47
CA GLU A 4 8.43 -8.16 -20.04
C GLU A 4 7.87 -6.76 -19.71
N ILE A 5 7.38 -6.04 -20.72
CA ILE A 5 6.85 -4.68 -20.55
C ILE A 5 5.34 -4.78 -20.32
N SER A 6 4.85 -4.04 -19.32
CA SER A 6 3.42 -3.92 -19.02
C SER A 6 2.99 -2.47 -19.06
N LEU A 7 1.73 -2.23 -19.39
CA LEU A 7 1.13 -0.89 -19.35
C LEU A 7 1.22 -0.32 -17.92
N ALA A 8 1.59 0.95 -17.83
CA ALA A 8 1.81 1.65 -16.56
C ALA A 8 0.77 2.76 -16.29
N PHE A 9 -0.40 2.71 -16.94
CA PHE A 9 -1.51 3.66 -16.66
C PHE A 9 -1.96 3.61 -15.19
N ALA A 10 -1.87 2.44 -14.58
CA ALA A 10 -1.99 2.22 -13.16
C ALA A 10 -0.87 1.29 -12.70
N THR A 11 -0.39 1.50 -11.47
CA THR A 11 0.64 0.63 -10.87
C THR A 11 0.23 0.23 -9.47
N THR A 12 0.79 -0.88 -8.98
CA THR A 12 0.53 -1.33 -7.62
C THR A 12 1.35 -0.52 -6.63
N ILE A 13 0.84 -0.40 -5.39
CA ILE A 13 1.56 0.31 -4.32
C ILE A 13 2.96 -0.30 -4.11
N HIS A 14 3.08 -1.63 -4.18
CA HIS A 14 4.36 -2.33 -4.10
C HIS A 14 5.33 -1.94 -5.22
N LYS A 15 4.88 -1.88 -6.48
CA LYS A 15 5.73 -1.46 -7.61
C LYS A 15 6.11 0.02 -7.54
N SER A 16 5.35 0.84 -6.81
CA SER A 16 5.66 2.27 -6.58
C SER A 16 6.54 2.54 -5.36
N GLN A 17 7.08 1.51 -4.69
CA GLN A 17 7.95 1.71 -3.53
C GLN A 17 9.22 2.49 -3.92
N GLY A 18 9.51 3.57 -3.18
CA GLY A 18 10.62 4.48 -3.47
C GLY A 18 10.28 5.62 -4.46
N SER A 19 9.18 5.50 -5.19
CA SER A 19 8.72 6.55 -6.12
C SER A 19 7.73 7.51 -5.45
N GLU A 20 7.65 8.73 -5.98
CA GLU A 20 6.68 9.74 -5.56
C GLU A 20 6.16 10.53 -6.76
N TYR A 21 4.92 10.99 -6.69
CA TYR A 21 4.21 11.66 -7.78
C TYR A 21 3.52 12.93 -7.28
N PRO A 22 3.38 13.99 -8.10
CA PRO A 22 2.67 15.20 -7.70
C PRO A 22 1.25 14.92 -7.20
N VAL A 23 0.52 14.04 -7.88
CA VAL A 23 -0.85 13.64 -7.56
C VAL A 23 -0.96 12.12 -7.64
N VAL A 24 -1.66 11.50 -6.68
CA VAL A 24 -1.96 10.06 -6.69
C VAL A 24 -3.43 9.82 -6.46
N ILE A 25 -4.03 8.94 -7.25
CA ILE A 25 -5.39 8.45 -7.07
C ILE A 25 -5.30 7.03 -6.47
N LEU A 26 -5.87 6.83 -5.27
CA LEU A 26 -5.86 5.59 -4.52
C LEU A 26 -7.26 4.94 -4.52
N PRO A 27 -7.50 3.92 -5.37
CA PRO A 27 -8.72 3.12 -5.30
C PRO A 27 -8.68 2.12 -4.13
N LEU A 28 -9.73 2.09 -3.30
CA LEU A 28 -9.92 1.16 -2.19
C LEU A 28 -11.30 0.50 -2.26
N TYR A 29 -11.33 -0.79 -2.57
CA TYR A 29 -12.55 -1.55 -2.77
C TYR A 29 -12.52 -2.88 -1.99
N MET A 30 -13.70 -3.41 -1.67
CA MET A 30 -13.84 -4.67 -0.90
C MET A 30 -13.32 -5.89 -1.65
N GLN A 31 -13.30 -5.85 -2.98
CA GLN A 31 -12.75 -6.92 -3.82
C GLN A 31 -11.27 -7.22 -3.49
N HIS A 32 -10.57 -6.28 -2.85
CA HIS A 32 -9.18 -6.42 -2.43
C HIS A 32 -9.03 -6.45 -0.91
N TYR A 33 -10.01 -7.01 -0.19
CA TYR A 33 -10.07 -6.96 1.27
C TYR A 33 -8.79 -7.42 1.99
N MET A 34 -8.15 -8.48 1.47
CA MET A 34 -6.87 -9.01 1.97
C MET A 34 -5.73 -7.99 2.00
N MET A 35 -5.82 -6.96 1.16
CA MET A 35 -4.83 -5.91 1.01
C MET A 35 -5.23 -4.60 1.71
N LEU A 36 -6.42 -4.54 2.33
CA LEU A 36 -6.87 -3.38 3.09
C LEU A 36 -6.18 -3.30 4.46
N SER A 37 -4.88 -3.01 4.45
CA SER A 37 -4.07 -2.83 5.65
C SER A 37 -3.60 -1.38 5.82
N ARG A 38 -3.35 -0.97 7.06
CA ARG A 38 -2.88 0.40 7.38
C ARG A 38 -1.54 0.70 6.74
N ASN A 39 -0.62 -0.26 6.72
CA ASN A 39 0.70 -0.07 6.12
C ASN A 39 0.61 0.12 4.62
N LEU A 40 -0.23 -0.67 3.92
CA LEU A 40 -0.36 -0.54 2.48
C LEU A 40 -1.04 0.78 2.12
N PHE A 41 -2.10 1.15 2.85
CA PHE A 41 -2.76 2.44 2.70
C PHE A 41 -1.79 3.61 2.93
N TYR A 42 -1.04 3.60 4.02
CA TYR A 42 -0.05 4.63 4.35
C TYR A 42 1.05 4.72 3.30
N THR A 43 1.57 3.58 2.83
CA THR A 43 2.57 3.53 1.76
C THR A 43 2.03 4.16 0.50
N GLY A 44 0.80 3.84 0.09
CA GLY A 44 0.17 4.45 -1.08
C GLY A 44 -0.06 5.96 -0.91
N LEU A 45 -0.51 6.39 0.28
CA LEU A 45 -0.78 7.79 0.60
C LEU A 45 0.52 8.63 0.50
N THR A 46 1.62 8.12 1.04
CA THR A 46 2.95 8.76 0.99
C THR A 46 3.59 8.74 -0.40
N ARG A 47 2.95 8.18 -1.44
CA ARG A 47 3.40 8.37 -2.83
C ARG A 47 3.00 9.74 -3.38
N ALA A 48 2.03 10.44 -2.76
CA ALA A 48 1.59 11.74 -3.21
C ALA A 48 2.41 12.89 -2.58
N LYS A 49 2.95 13.78 -3.42
CA LYS A 49 3.69 14.97 -2.99
C LYS A 49 2.79 16.17 -2.69
N LYS A 50 1.71 16.34 -3.46
CA LYS A 50 0.83 17.53 -3.36
C LYS A 50 -0.63 17.16 -3.09
N LEU A 51 -1.16 16.14 -3.76
CA LEU A 51 -2.56 15.75 -3.63
C LEU A 51 -2.72 14.23 -3.68
N ALA A 52 -3.42 13.68 -2.69
CA ALA A 52 -3.89 12.30 -2.70
C ALA A 52 -5.42 12.30 -2.82
N ILE A 53 -5.94 11.57 -3.79
CA ILE A 53 -7.38 11.38 -4.00
C ILE A 53 -7.71 9.93 -3.67
N VAL A 54 -8.44 9.70 -2.57
CA VAL A 54 -8.85 8.35 -2.17
C VAL A 54 -10.27 8.09 -2.67
N ILE A 55 -10.45 7.02 -3.45
CA ILE A 55 -11.73 6.65 -4.04
C ILE A 55 -12.11 5.26 -3.52
N GLY A 56 -13.28 5.13 -2.90
CA GLY A 56 -13.69 3.85 -2.36
C GLY A 56 -14.91 3.93 -1.46
N SER A 57 -15.41 2.76 -1.05
CA SER A 57 -16.50 2.70 -0.07
C SER A 57 -16.01 3.12 1.32
N LYS A 58 -16.87 3.76 2.12
CA LYS A 58 -16.57 4.10 3.53
C LYS A 58 -16.08 2.89 4.32
N LYS A 59 -16.67 1.71 4.06
CA LYS A 59 -16.28 0.45 4.70
C LYS A 59 -14.86 0.03 4.32
N ALA A 60 -14.44 0.18 3.06
CA ALA A 60 -13.11 -0.23 2.59
C ALA A 60 -12.03 0.70 3.17
N ILE A 61 -12.28 2.00 3.14
CA ILE A 61 -11.41 3.01 3.73
C ILE A 61 -11.29 2.78 5.24
N SER A 62 -12.41 2.53 5.93
CA SER A 62 -12.40 2.27 7.37
C SER A 62 -11.60 1.02 7.74
N LEU A 63 -11.70 -0.07 6.97
CA LEU A 63 -10.88 -1.27 7.20
C LEU A 63 -9.40 -0.97 6.97
N ALA A 64 -9.06 -0.33 5.85
CA ALA A 64 -7.68 0.01 5.51
C ALA A 64 -7.02 0.89 6.58
N VAL A 65 -7.75 1.86 7.15
CA VAL A 65 -7.21 2.76 8.19
C VAL A 65 -7.14 2.09 9.56
N ARG A 66 -8.13 1.28 9.93
CA ARG A 66 -8.23 0.66 11.27
C ARG A 66 -7.45 -0.63 11.40
N SER A 67 -7.08 -1.29 10.31
CA SER A 67 -6.32 -2.54 10.32
C SER A 67 -4.98 -2.35 11.05
N SER A 68 -4.91 -2.78 12.31
CA SER A 68 -3.69 -2.82 13.12
C SER A 68 -2.98 -4.17 13.04
N GLU A 69 -3.45 -5.09 12.20
CA GLU A 69 -2.75 -6.34 11.91
C GLU A 69 -1.49 -6.06 11.09
N ASP A 70 -0.47 -5.50 11.75
CA ASP A 70 0.90 -5.86 11.46
C ASP A 70 0.98 -7.37 11.68
N LYS A 71 0.82 -8.15 10.59
CA LYS A 71 1.03 -9.60 10.62
C LYS A 71 2.30 -9.84 11.40
N GLN A 72 2.17 -10.47 12.57
CA GLN A 72 3.30 -10.64 13.47
C GLN A 72 4.39 -11.38 12.70
N ARG A 73 5.47 -10.66 12.40
CA ARG A 73 6.55 -11.22 11.59
C ARG A 73 7.37 -12.11 12.50
N TYR A 74 7.18 -13.42 12.38
CA TYR A 74 8.02 -14.39 13.08
C TYR A 74 9.45 -14.32 12.53
N THR A 75 10.32 -13.61 13.25
CA THR A 75 11.74 -13.46 12.92
C THR A 75 12.57 -13.57 14.19
N ARG A 76 13.78 -14.15 14.07
CA ARG A 76 14.74 -14.25 15.18
C ARG A 76 15.72 -13.08 15.26
N LEU A 77 15.56 -12.08 14.40
CA LEU A 77 16.49 -10.94 14.33
C LEU A 77 16.59 -10.20 15.66
N GLN A 78 15.46 -9.96 16.32
CA GLN A 78 15.42 -9.28 17.63
C GLN A 78 16.25 -10.04 18.68
N GLN A 79 16.09 -11.37 18.74
CA GLN A 79 16.83 -12.23 19.68
C GLN A 79 18.34 -12.25 19.38
N ARG A 80 18.71 -12.17 18.10
CA ARG A 80 20.12 -12.14 17.68
C ARG A 80 20.83 -10.81 17.96
N LEU A 81 20.10 -9.70 18.04
CA LEU A 81 20.66 -8.37 18.33
C LEU A 81 20.84 -8.10 19.82
N GLN A 82 20.30 -8.97 20.69
CA GLN A 82 20.37 -8.85 22.15
C GLN A 82 21.48 -9.71 22.78
N ASN A 83 22.19 -10.50 21.98
CA ASN A 83 23.40 -11.24 22.34
C ASN A 83 24.62 -10.54 21.74
#